data_AF-A0A524H4C1-F1
#
_entry.id   AF-A0A524H4C1-F1
#
_cell.length_a   1.000
_cell.length_b   1.000
_cell.length_c   1.000
_cell.angle_alpha   90.00
_cell.angle_beta   90.00
_cell.angle_gamma   90.00
#
_symmetry.space_group_name_H-M   'P 1'
#
loop_
_entity.id
_entity.type
_entity.pdbx_description
1 polymer ?
#
loop_
_entity_poly.entity_id
_entity_poly.type
_entity_poly.pdbx_seq_one_letter_code
_entity_poly.pdbx_strand_id
1 'polypeptide(L)'
;MRNFHIALVVVGVTVAGCNKQPEPAHMPAAGGGAMMGGTQMPMQGTQLMTTMGGQLDSLATMTPAQMAAVMPAHEALTSQMMGTMDSGMQGMNMQRDSGWMALNDSVRQDLATMPDLSGAALQVRMQAHIGRMRRMMTMYQGMPHN
;
A
#
# COMPACT_ATOMS: atom_id res chain seq x y z
N MET A 1 37.21 7.64 -9.35
CA MET A 1 36.98 6.86 -8.12
C MET A 1 36.91 7.87 -6.98
N ARG A 2 35.73 8.11 -6.40
CA ARG A 2 35.51 9.18 -5.43
C ARG A 2 34.94 8.57 -4.15
N ASN A 3 35.76 8.59 -3.12
CA ASN A 3 35.51 8.02 -1.80
C ASN A 3 34.38 8.78 -1.10
N PHE A 4 33.33 8.06 -0.67
CA PHE A 4 32.32 8.61 0.24
C PHE A 4 32.49 7.95 1.61
N HIS A 5 32.81 8.78 2.60
CA HIS A 5 32.95 8.39 3.99
C HIS A 5 31.59 8.10 4.61
N ILE A 6 31.53 6.95 5.28
CA ILE A 6 30.43 6.47 6.11
C ILE A 6 30.40 7.31 7.39
N ALA A 7 29.28 7.96 7.68
CA ALA A 7 28.98 8.51 9.00
C ALA A 7 27.71 7.84 9.53
N LEU A 8 27.94 6.78 10.29
CA LEU A 8 26.93 5.99 11.00
C LEU A 8 26.59 6.72 12.30
N VAL A 9 25.44 7.40 12.34
CA VAL A 9 24.92 8.04 13.55
C VAL A 9 23.80 7.17 14.10
N VAL A 10 24.16 6.34 15.08
CA VAL A 10 23.24 5.59 15.94
C VAL A 10 22.74 6.56 17.00
N VAL A 11 21.47 6.96 16.93
CA VAL A 11 20.81 7.72 18.00
C VAL A 11 19.80 6.83 18.69
N GLY A 12 19.97 6.78 20.01
CA GLY A 12 19.37 5.85 20.96
C GLY A 12 17.84 5.81 20.97
N VAL A 13 17.37 4.57 21.07
CA VAL A 13 16.03 4.21 21.52
C VAL A 13 15.91 4.55 23.01
N THR A 14 15.00 5.46 23.36
CA THR A 14 14.49 5.60 24.73
C THR A 14 13.05 5.10 24.78
N VAL A 15 12.89 3.96 25.44
CA VAL A 15 11.63 3.37 25.89
C VAL A 15 11.20 4.09 27.16
N ALA A 16 10.04 4.75 27.17
CA ALA A 16 9.29 5.07 28.37
C ALA A 16 7.85 5.49 28.02
N GLY A 17 6.86 4.75 28.52
CA GLY A 17 5.47 5.22 28.52
C GLY A 17 4.40 4.13 28.41
N CYS A 18 4.32 3.21 29.37
CA CYS A 18 3.11 2.44 29.61
C CYS A 18 2.00 3.40 30.08
N ASN A 19 1.00 3.66 29.25
CA ASN A 19 -0.26 4.28 29.69
C ASN A 19 -1.38 3.25 29.62
N LYS A 20 -1.93 2.92 30.80
CA LYS A 20 -3.07 2.02 31.00
C LYS A 20 -4.33 2.64 30.37
N GLN A 21 -4.98 1.90 29.48
CA GLN A 21 -6.30 2.25 28.96
C GLN A 21 -7.39 1.67 29.89
N PRO A 22 -8.46 2.42 30.21
CA PRO A 22 -9.61 1.90 30.94
C PRO A 22 -10.46 0.98 30.07
N GLU A 23 -10.82 -0.16 30.68
CA GLU A 23 -11.68 -1.23 30.17
C GLU A 23 -13.14 -0.76 30.09
N PRO A 24 -13.80 -0.80 28.92
CA PRO A 24 -15.24 -0.67 28.85
C PRO A 24 -15.91 -1.99 29.24
N ALA A 25 -16.86 -1.88 30.15
CA ALA A 25 -17.69 -2.98 30.67
C ALA A 25 -18.34 -3.80 29.54
N HIS A 26 -18.11 -5.11 29.57
CA HIS A 26 -18.85 -6.08 28.79
C HIS A 26 -20.31 -6.17 29.29
N MET A 27 -21.26 -5.80 28.43
CA MET A 27 -22.64 -6.24 28.57
C MET A 27 -22.82 -7.59 27.85
N PRO A 28 -23.42 -8.62 28.49
CA PRO A 28 -23.78 -9.85 27.80
C PRO A 28 -25.03 -9.61 26.95
N ALA A 29 -24.85 -9.52 25.62
CA ALA A 29 -25.97 -9.62 24.68
C ALA A 29 -26.32 -11.09 24.46
N ALA A 30 -27.52 -11.46 24.87
CA ALA A 30 -28.14 -12.75 24.65
C ALA A 30 -28.43 -13.00 23.16
N GLY A 31 -28.27 -14.27 22.76
CA GLY A 31 -29.18 -14.95 21.85
C GLY A 31 -29.22 -14.49 20.38
N GLY A 32 -28.44 -15.16 19.54
CA GLY A 32 -28.60 -15.12 18.08
C GLY A 32 -28.04 -16.37 17.45
N GLY A 33 -28.79 -17.47 17.51
CA GLY A 33 -28.49 -18.65 16.72
C GLY A 33 -28.60 -18.33 15.23
N ALA A 34 -27.51 -18.48 14.49
CA ALA A 34 -27.51 -18.62 13.04
C ALA A 34 -26.24 -19.38 12.62
N MET A 35 -26.27 -20.69 12.82
CA MET A 35 -25.41 -21.62 12.09
C MET A 35 -26.03 -21.84 10.70
N MET A 36 -25.53 -21.14 9.68
CA MET A 36 -25.46 -21.53 8.26
C MET A 36 -24.47 -20.54 7.62
N GLY A 37 -23.33 -20.89 7.03
CA GLY A 37 -23.00 -22.11 6.34
C GLY A 37 -22.56 -21.75 4.92
N GLY A 38 -21.28 -21.38 4.76
CA GLY A 38 -20.54 -21.53 3.50
C GLY A 38 -20.68 -20.44 2.43
N THR A 39 -19.51 -20.01 1.93
CA THR A 39 -19.25 -19.59 0.52
C THR A 39 -19.75 -18.23 0.02
N GLN A 40 -19.35 -17.13 0.66
CA GLN A 40 -19.46 -15.77 0.07
C GLN A 40 -18.18 -14.93 0.28
N MET A 41 -17.00 -15.45 -0.07
CA MET A 41 -15.74 -14.70 0.09
C MET A 41 -14.80 -14.55 -1.14
N PRO A 42 -15.09 -15.03 -2.38
CA PRO A 42 -14.21 -14.73 -3.52
C PRO A 42 -14.59 -13.47 -4.33
N MET A 43 -15.84 -12.97 -4.25
CA MET A 43 -16.31 -11.86 -5.12
C MET A 43 -15.79 -10.47 -4.72
N GLN A 44 -15.51 -10.24 -3.43
CA GLN A 44 -15.06 -8.91 -2.97
C GLN A 44 -13.63 -8.57 -3.43
N GLY A 45 -12.74 -9.56 -3.48
CA GLY A 45 -11.35 -9.35 -3.91
C GLY A 45 -11.26 -8.95 -5.38
N THR A 46 -11.96 -9.65 -6.28
CA THR A 46 -11.95 -9.36 -7.72
C THR A 46 -12.55 -8.01 -8.07
N GLN A 47 -13.61 -7.60 -7.37
CA GLN A 47 -14.23 -6.29 -7.56
C GLN A 47 -13.32 -5.13 -7.11
N LEU A 48 -12.61 -5.30 -5.99
CA LEU A 48 -11.62 -4.32 -5.52
C LEU A 48 -10.52 -4.11 -6.57
N MET A 49 -9.98 -5.19 -7.13
CA MET A 49 -8.92 -5.10 -8.14
C MET A 49 -9.37 -4.42 -9.43
N THR A 50 -10.60 -4.71 -9.86
CA THR A 50 -11.19 -4.04 -11.04
C THR A 50 -11.34 -2.54 -10.80
N THR A 51 -11.81 -2.17 -9.61
CA THR A 51 -11.96 -0.77 -9.20
C THR A 51 -10.61 -0.05 -9.19
N MET A 52 -9.57 -0.67 -8.62
CA MET A 52 -8.22 -0.11 -8.61
C MET A 52 -7.63 0.03 -10.02
N GLY A 53 -7.88 -0.94 -10.91
CA GLY A 53 -7.50 -0.85 -12.31
C GLY A 53 -8.09 0.39 -12.99
N GLY A 54 -9.40 0.61 -12.84
CA GLY A 54 -10.09 1.78 -13.39
C GLY A 54 -9.61 3.12 -12.79
N GLN A 55 -9.24 3.14 -11.51
CA GLN A 55 -8.63 4.32 -10.89
C GLN A 55 -7.27 4.65 -11.51
N LEU A 56 -6.43 3.65 -11.76
CA LEU A 56 -5.14 3.85 -12.42
C LEU A 56 -5.30 4.32 -13.88
N ASP A 57 -6.31 3.82 -14.59
CA ASP A 57 -6.64 4.27 -15.94
C ASP A 57 -7.11 5.73 -15.95
N SER A 58 -7.90 6.12 -14.95
CA SER A 58 -8.34 7.51 -14.77
C SER A 58 -7.14 8.43 -14.52
N LEU A 59 -6.21 8.04 -13.63
CA LEU A 59 -4.96 8.78 -13.40
C LEU A 59 -4.10 8.89 -14.67
N ALA A 60 -4.05 7.84 -15.50
CA ALA A 60 -3.26 7.81 -16.72
C ALA A 60 -3.71 8.86 -17.76
N THR A 61 -4.95 9.32 -17.68
CA THR A 61 -5.55 10.29 -18.61
C THR A 61 -5.59 11.71 -18.07
N MET A 62 -5.19 11.93 -16.81
CA MET A 62 -5.16 13.26 -16.20
C MET A 62 -4.09 14.16 -16.82
N THR A 63 -4.39 15.46 -16.89
CA THR A 63 -3.38 16.47 -17.24
C THR A 63 -2.34 16.61 -16.12
N PRO A 64 -1.12 17.07 -16.41
CA PRO A 64 -0.11 17.30 -15.37
C PRO A 64 -0.54 18.22 -14.22
N ALA A 65 -1.34 19.25 -14.51
CA ALA A 65 -1.87 20.15 -13.49
C ALA A 65 -2.87 19.44 -12.56
N GLN A 66 -3.75 18.61 -13.12
CA GLN A 66 -4.68 17.78 -12.34
C GLN A 66 -3.93 16.75 -11.50
N MET A 67 -2.92 16.08 -12.07
CA MET A 67 -2.07 15.12 -11.34
C MET A 67 -1.40 15.80 -10.14
N ALA A 68 -0.77 16.96 -10.34
CA ALA A 68 -0.13 17.71 -9.27
C ALA A 68 -1.11 18.10 -8.15
N ALA A 69 -2.35 18.46 -8.50
CA ALA A 69 -3.38 18.82 -7.52
C ALA A 69 -3.81 17.64 -6.63
N VAL A 70 -3.74 16.41 -7.13
CA VAL A 70 -4.14 15.20 -6.37
C VAL A 70 -2.96 14.46 -5.74
N MET A 71 -1.72 14.84 -6.04
CA MET A 71 -0.52 14.12 -5.59
C MET A 71 -0.44 13.86 -4.07
N PRO A 72 -0.71 14.84 -3.19
CA PRO A 72 -0.66 14.59 -1.74
C PRO A 72 -1.68 13.54 -1.29
N ALA A 73 -2.89 13.56 -1.86
CA ALA A 73 -3.92 12.56 -1.55
C ALA A 73 -3.53 11.18 -2.11
N HIS A 74 -2.97 11.14 -3.32
CA HIS A 74 -2.46 9.92 -3.95
C HIS A 74 -1.34 9.27 -3.13
N GLU A 75 -0.40 10.06 -2.61
CA GLU A 75 0.71 9.57 -1.78
C GLU A 75 0.22 8.90 -0.49
N ALA A 76 -0.70 9.56 0.23
CA ALA A 76 -1.27 9.01 1.45
C ALA A 76 -2.02 7.70 1.20
N LEU A 77 -2.87 7.68 0.16
CA LEU A 77 -3.65 6.50 -0.21
C LEU A 77 -2.75 5.34 -0.64
N THR A 78 -1.75 5.61 -1.49
CA THR A 78 -0.84 4.58 -1.99
C THR A 78 -0.01 3.98 -0.86
N SER A 79 0.50 4.82 0.05
CA SER A 79 1.27 4.38 1.22
C SER A 79 0.43 3.51 2.15
N GLN A 80 -0.82 3.91 2.42
CA GLN A 80 -1.76 3.13 3.23
C GLN A 80 -2.06 1.77 2.57
N MET A 81 -2.30 1.77 1.26
CA MET A 81 -2.59 0.55 0.50
C MET A 81 -1.39 -0.42 0.56
N MET A 82 -0.18 0.07 0.34
CA MET A 82 1.04 -0.75 0.42
C MET A 82 1.23 -1.35 1.82
N GLY A 83 1.00 -0.56 2.88
CA GLY A 83 1.03 -1.07 4.26
C GLY A 83 -0.03 -2.14 4.54
N THR A 84 -1.23 -1.97 3.98
CA THR A 84 -2.32 -2.95 4.11
C THR A 84 -1.97 -4.25 3.38
N MET A 85 -1.43 -4.17 2.15
CA MET A 85 -1.02 -5.36 1.40
C MET A 85 0.14 -6.09 2.08
N ASP A 86 1.16 -5.37 2.55
CA ASP A 86 2.28 -5.98 3.28
C ASP A 86 1.80 -6.69 4.56
N SER A 87 0.91 -6.05 5.32
CA SER A 87 0.33 -6.63 6.55
C SER A 87 -0.57 -7.83 6.24
N GLY A 88 -1.36 -7.75 5.17
CA GLY A 88 -2.21 -8.85 4.70
C GLY A 88 -1.40 -10.07 4.28
N MET A 89 -0.33 -9.88 3.51
CA MET A 89 0.59 -10.96 3.15
C MET A 89 1.20 -11.61 4.39
N GLN A 90 1.65 -10.80 5.37
CA GLN A 90 2.18 -11.33 6.61
C GLN A 90 1.14 -12.14 7.38
N GLY A 91 -0.11 -11.63 7.48
CA GLY A 91 -1.21 -12.33 8.15
C GLY A 91 -1.60 -13.65 7.49
N MET A 92 -1.42 -13.78 6.17
CA MET A 92 -1.64 -15.01 5.41
C MET A 92 -0.43 -15.96 5.41
N ASN A 93 0.63 -15.64 6.17
CA ASN A 93 1.91 -16.37 6.13
C ASN A 93 2.51 -16.46 4.71
N MET A 94 2.23 -15.48 3.86
CA MET A 94 2.75 -15.41 2.51
C MET A 94 4.15 -14.80 2.53
N GLN A 95 5.11 -15.52 1.95
CA GLN A 95 6.48 -15.06 1.90
C GLN A 95 6.63 -13.95 0.85
N ARG A 96 7.22 -12.83 1.27
CA ARG A 96 7.66 -11.76 0.36
C ARG A 96 8.93 -12.22 -0.34
N ASP A 97 8.85 -12.48 -1.64
CA ASP A 97 10.03 -12.73 -2.44
C ASP A 97 10.78 -11.43 -2.79
N SER A 98 11.96 -11.57 -3.40
CA SER A 98 12.78 -10.44 -3.82
C SER A 98 12.11 -9.56 -4.88
N GLY A 99 11.22 -10.13 -5.70
CA GLY A 99 10.47 -9.39 -6.72
C GLY A 99 9.43 -8.46 -6.10
N TRP A 100 8.70 -8.92 -5.09
CA TRP A 100 7.78 -8.11 -4.31
C TRP A 100 8.49 -6.94 -3.64
N MET A 101 9.60 -7.22 -2.94
CA MET A 101 10.35 -6.19 -2.23
C MET A 101 10.89 -5.12 -3.19
N ALA A 102 11.51 -5.53 -4.31
CA ALA A 102 12.02 -4.58 -5.30
C ALA A 102 10.93 -3.70 -5.90
N LEU A 103 9.72 -4.25 -6.10
CA LEU A 103 8.59 -3.49 -6.63
C LEU A 103 8.05 -2.50 -5.60
N ASN A 104 7.94 -2.92 -4.34
CA ASN A 104 7.53 -2.07 -3.21
C ASN A 104 8.48 -0.87 -3.06
N ASP A 105 9.79 -1.13 -3.07
CA ASP A 105 10.81 -0.07 -2.99
C ASP A 105 10.74 0.88 -4.19
N SER A 106 10.51 0.35 -5.39
CA SER A 106 10.37 1.19 -6.60
C SER A 106 9.14 2.11 -6.53
N VAL A 107 8.03 1.64 -5.95
CA VAL A 107 6.82 2.46 -5.77
C VAL A 107 7.07 3.53 -4.70
N ARG A 108 7.71 3.18 -3.57
CA ARG A 108 8.11 4.16 -2.54
C ARG A 108 9.03 5.24 -3.10
N GLN A 109 10.00 4.85 -3.93
CA GLN A 109 10.91 5.79 -4.58
C GLN A 109 10.16 6.75 -5.52
N ASP A 110 9.14 6.28 -6.23
CA ASP A 110 8.31 7.16 -7.04
C ASP A 110 7.59 8.20 -6.20
N LEU A 111 6.91 7.75 -5.13
CA LEU A 111 6.19 8.63 -4.22
C LEU A 111 7.11 9.70 -3.63
N ALA A 112 8.32 9.32 -3.24
CA ALA A 112 9.32 10.25 -2.72
C ALA A 112 9.85 11.24 -3.77
N THR A 113 9.82 10.90 -5.07
CA THR A 113 10.37 11.76 -6.13
C THR A 113 9.32 12.64 -6.80
N MET A 114 8.08 12.17 -6.92
CA MET A 114 7.04 12.83 -7.71
C MET A 114 6.68 14.26 -7.27
N PRO A 115 6.68 14.63 -5.97
CA PRO A 115 6.38 15.99 -5.53
C PRO A 115 7.32 17.06 -6.12
N ASP A 116 8.54 16.67 -6.46
CA ASP A 116 9.56 17.56 -7.04
C ASP A 116 9.46 17.66 -8.58
N LEU A 117 8.54 16.93 -9.20
CA LEU A 117 8.37 16.89 -10.66
C LEU A 117 7.16 17.71 -11.12
N SER A 118 7.25 18.24 -12.33
CA SER A 118 6.15 18.95 -12.98
C SER A 118 6.09 18.70 -14.49
N GLY A 119 4.98 19.10 -15.12
CA GLY A 119 4.81 19.04 -16.57
C GLY A 119 5.04 17.65 -17.17
N ALA A 120 5.83 17.57 -18.23
CA ALA A 120 6.14 16.32 -18.91
C ALA A 120 6.94 15.33 -18.05
N ALA A 121 7.83 15.81 -17.18
CA ALA A 121 8.61 14.94 -16.30
C ALA A 121 7.72 14.21 -15.28
N LEU A 122 6.75 14.93 -14.70
CA LEU A 122 5.73 14.33 -13.83
C LEU A 122 4.91 13.30 -14.58
N GLN A 123 4.45 13.62 -15.80
CA GLN A 123 3.65 12.70 -16.60
C GLN A 123 4.41 11.40 -16.90
N VAL A 124 5.67 11.49 -17.35
CA VAL A 124 6.51 10.31 -17.63
C VAL A 124 6.71 9.48 -16.36
N ARG A 125 7.00 10.12 -15.22
CA ARG A 125 7.15 9.41 -13.95
C ARG A 125 5.85 8.73 -13.50
N MET A 126 4.71 9.41 -13.64
CA MET A 126 3.41 8.86 -13.27
C MET A 126 3.04 7.64 -14.11
N GLN A 127 3.31 7.64 -15.42
CA GLN A 127 3.08 6.46 -16.27
C GLN A 127 3.92 5.26 -15.82
N ALA A 128 5.19 5.49 -15.46
CA ALA A 128 6.04 4.43 -14.91
C ALA A 128 5.53 3.92 -13.55
N HIS A 129 5.07 4.83 -12.69
CA HIS A 129 4.46 4.51 -11.40
C HIS A 129 3.20 3.65 -11.57
N ILE A 130 2.28 4.05 -12.45
CA ILE A 130 1.07 3.26 -12.79
C ILE A 130 1.45 1.85 -13.25
N GLY A 131 2.46 1.72 -14.11
CA GLY A 131 2.96 0.41 -14.56
C GLY A 131 3.47 -0.47 -13.42
N ARG A 132 4.15 0.11 -12.42
CA ARG A 132 4.59 -0.62 -11.22
C ARG A 132 3.42 -1.02 -10.34
N MET A 133 2.46 -0.12 -10.11
CA MET A 133 1.24 -0.40 -9.34
C MET A 133 0.44 -1.56 -9.96
N ARG A 134 0.26 -1.56 -11.28
CA ARG A 134 -0.37 -2.69 -12.00
C ARG A 134 0.35 -4.01 -11.79
N ARG A 135 1.69 -4.03 -11.91
CA ARG A 135 2.48 -5.24 -11.63
C ARG A 135 2.34 -5.71 -10.20
N MET A 136 2.29 -4.79 -9.23
CA MET A 136 2.15 -5.11 -7.81
C MET A 136 0.80 -5.78 -7.56
N MET A 137 -0.26 -5.23 -8.14
CA MET A 137 -1.60 -5.81 -8.11
C MET A 137 -1.65 -7.21 -8.73
N THR A 138 -1.05 -7.41 -9.91
CA THR A 138 -0.97 -8.73 -10.56
C THR A 138 -0.19 -9.74 -9.71
N MET A 139 0.93 -9.32 -9.11
CA MET A 139 1.74 -10.19 -8.25
C MET A 139 0.97 -10.59 -6.99
N TYR A 140 0.28 -9.65 -6.34
CA TYR A 140 -0.56 -9.93 -5.18
C TYR A 140 -1.70 -10.91 -5.49
N GLN A 141 -2.35 -10.78 -6.66
CA GLN A 141 -3.40 -11.71 -7.11
C GLN A 141 -2.88 -13.11 -7.44
N GLY A 142 -1.66 -13.20 -7.97
CA GLY A 142 -1.07 -14.48 -8.38
C GLY A 142 -0.57 -15.32 -7.22
N MET A 143 -0.53 -14.76 -6.01
CA MET A 143 -0.08 -15.49 -4.84
C MET A 143 -1.18 -16.43 -4.33
N PRO A 144 -0.84 -17.67 -3.92
CA PRO A 144 -1.80 -18.62 -3.40
C PRO A 144 -2.41 -18.11 -2.09
N HIS A 145 -3.73 -18.00 -2.05
CA HIS A 145 -4.49 -17.79 -0.83
C HIS A 145 -4.62 -19.16 -0.13
N ASN A 146 -3.88 -19.37 0.95
CA ASN A 146 -3.98 -20.58 1.79
C ASN A 146 -5.27 -20.56 2.64
#